data_AF-A0A6T7F081-F1
#
_entry.id   AF-A0A6T7F081-F1
#
_cell.length_a   1.000
_cell.length_b   1.000
_cell.length_c   1.000
_cell.angle_alpha   90.00
_cell.angle_beta   90.00
_cell.angle_gamma   90.00
#
_symmetry.space_group_name_H-M   'P 1'
#
loop_
_entity.id
_entity.type
_entity.pdbx_description
1 polymer ?
#
loop_
_entity_poly.entity_id
_entity_poly.type
_entity_poly.pdbx_seq_one_letter_code
_entity_poly.pdbx_strand_id
1 'polypeptide(L)'
;YSIPGFQIPFLVCHGTLDHGVPLKGTVYLDEKSATKDKVVRQVEGAFHDLLSEPDAPETVQAMIDFMTSHADQPSPLEAIAAAAVASKARNGSSKKSLTGANSLFGGRF
;
A
#
# COMPACT_ATOMS: atom_id res chain seq x y z
N TYR A 1 18.15 -11.37 1.18
CA TYR A 1 16.78 -11.78 1.53
C TYR A 1 15.95 -10.57 1.92
N SER A 2 15.39 -9.83 0.95
CA SER A 2 14.17 -9.05 1.24
C SER A 2 13.08 -10.03 1.58
N ILE A 3 12.08 -9.60 2.36
CA ILE A 3 10.82 -10.33 2.47
C ILE A 3 10.16 -10.21 1.08
N PRO A 4 10.23 -11.24 0.21
CA PRO A 4 9.78 -11.11 -1.16
C PRO A 4 8.27 -10.86 -1.15
N GLY A 5 7.83 -9.79 -1.81
CA GLY A 5 6.41 -9.42 -1.86
C GLY A 5 5.93 -8.54 -0.70
N PHE A 6 6.81 -8.08 0.20
CA PHE A 6 6.43 -7.08 1.21
C PHE A 6 6.14 -5.72 0.55
N GLN A 7 4.85 -5.38 0.48
CA GLN A 7 4.30 -4.24 -0.28
C GLN A 7 3.32 -3.39 0.54
N ILE A 8 3.09 -3.74 1.80
CA ILE A 8 2.19 -3.01 2.67
C ILE A 8 2.86 -1.75 3.21
N PRO A 9 2.12 -0.64 3.42
CA PRO A 9 2.66 0.55 4.04
C PRO A 9 3.28 0.25 5.40
N PHE A 10 4.42 0.87 5.73
CA PHE A 10 5.05 0.66 7.03
C PHE A 10 5.81 1.88 7.54
N LEU A 11 5.86 1.98 8.87
CA LEU A 11 6.78 2.84 9.60
C LEU A 11 7.74 1.94 10.39
N VAL A 12 9.03 2.25 10.35
CA VAL A 12 10.04 1.67 11.25
C VAL A 12 10.72 2.80 12.02
N CYS A 13 10.70 2.70 13.34
CA CYS A 13 11.51 3.50 14.25
C CYS A 13 12.66 2.63 14.78
N HIS A 14 13.91 3.09 14.73
CA HIS A 14 15.07 2.30 15.17
C HIS A 14 16.15 3.18 15.81
N GLY A 15 16.64 2.82 16.99
CA GLY A 15 17.67 3.57 17.70
C GLY A 15 19.07 3.37 17.11
N THR A 16 19.87 4.42 16.93
CA THR A 16 21.20 4.30 16.30
C THR A 16 22.21 3.55 17.16
N LEU A 17 21.95 3.42 18.47
CA LEU A 17 22.77 2.67 19.43
C LEU A 17 22.13 1.33 19.83
N ASP A 18 21.17 0.81 19.06
CA ASP A 18 20.62 -0.52 19.29
C ASP A 18 21.70 -1.61 19.13
N HIS A 19 22.05 -2.24 20.26
CA HIS A 19 22.99 -3.36 20.33
C HIS A 19 22.30 -4.73 20.33
N GLY A 20 20.98 -4.77 20.53
CA GLY A 20 20.18 -5.99 20.48
C GLY A 20 19.86 -6.40 19.05
N VAL A 21 19.53 -5.43 18.20
CA VAL A 21 19.27 -5.61 16.77
C VAL A 21 20.07 -4.59 15.96
N PRO A 22 21.00 -5.02 15.09
CA PRO A 22 21.79 -4.09 14.31
C PRO A 22 20.97 -3.21 13.34
N LEU A 23 21.21 -1.90 13.35
CA LEU A 23 20.60 -0.90 12.46
C LEU A 23 20.67 -1.26 10.96
N LYS A 24 21.71 -1.99 10.54
CA LYS A 24 21.85 -2.52 9.16
C LYS A 24 20.63 -3.33 8.70
N GLY A 25 19.88 -3.95 9.62
CA GLY A 25 18.65 -4.67 9.30
C GLY A 25 17.54 -3.74 8.81
N THR A 26 17.38 -2.59 9.47
CA THR A 26 16.45 -1.54 9.05
C THR A 26 16.85 -0.93 7.72
N VAL A 27 18.14 -0.64 7.52
CA VAL A 27 18.67 -0.15 6.23
C VAL A 27 18.38 -1.16 5.11
N TYR A 28 18.60 -2.44 5.38
CA TYR A 28 18.31 -3.50 4.43
C TYR A 28 16.82 -3.61 4.09
N LEU A 29 15.94 -3.49 5.09
CA LEU A 29 14.48 -3.48 4.88
C LEU A 29 14.05 -2.30 4.02
N ASP A 30 14.59 -1.11 4.27
CA ASP A 30 14.32 0.06 3.44
C ASP A 30 14.74 -0.20 1.99
N GLU A 31 16.01 -0.54 1.76
CA GLU A 31 16.54 -0.72 0.41
C GLU A 31 15.85 -1.80 -0.41
N LYS A 32 15.38 -2.88 0.24
CA LYS A 32 14.96 -4.10 -0.45
C LYS A 32 13.46 -4.39 -0.36
N SER A 33 12.70 -3.64 0.41
CA SER A 33 11.23 -3.72 0.39
C SER A 33 10.69 -3.27 -0.96
N ALA A 34 9.60 -3.89 -1.40
CA ALA A 34 8.87 -3.47 -2.61
C ALA A 34 7.79 -2.40 -2.28
N THR A 35 7.56 -2.13 -1.00
CA THR A 35 6.68 -1.08 -0.51
C THR A 35 7.14 0.30 -0.98
N LYS A 36 6.21 1.08 -1.54
CA LYS A 36 6.44 2.48 -1.93
C LYS A 36 6.16 3.45 -0.79
N ASP A 37 5.13 3.16 -0.01
CA ASP A 37 4.67 3.98 1.10
C ASP A 37 5.34 3.52 2.39
N LYS A 38 6.49 4.10 2.69
CA LYS A 38 7.32 3.67 3.81
C LYS A 38 8.01 4.85 4.47
N VAL A 39 8.14 4.77 5.78
CA VAL A 39 8.86 5.75 6.59
C VAL A 39 9.88 5.01 7.45
N VAL A 40 11.13 5.48 7.42
CA VAL A 40 12.21 4.97 8.27
C VAL A 40 12.72 6.12 9.11
N ARG A 41 12.49 6.03 10.42
CA ARG A 41 12.95 7.01 11.41
C ARG A 41 14.07 6.39 12.23
N GLN A 42 15.27 6.92 12.05
CA GLN A 42 16.41 6.57 12.91
C GLN A 42 16.45 7.55 14.08
N VAL A 43 16.49 7.03 15.29
CA VAL A 43 16.46 7.81 16.52
C VAL A 43 17.88 7.92 17.05
N GLU A 44 18.47 9.10 16.90
CA GLU A 44 19.89 9.32 17.21
C GLU A 44 20.16 9.15 18.71
N GLY A 45 21.17 8.35 19.05
CA GLY A 45 21.56 8.09 20.43
C GLY A 45 20.66 7.12 21.22
N ALA A 46 19.53 6.70 20.64
CA ALA A 46 18.59 5.82 21.33
C ALA A 46 18.97 4.33 21.19
N PHE A 47 18.57 3.54 22.19
CA PHE A 47 18.80 2.09 22.21
C PHE A 47 17.59 1.31 21.66
N HIS A 48 17.53 0.02 21.98
CA HIS A 48 16.50 -0.90 21.48
C HIS A 48 15.08 -0.55 21.93
N ASP A 49 14.94 -0.11 23.19
CA ASP A 49 13.64 0.12 23.81
C ASP A 49 13.19 1.58 23.67
N LEU A 50 12.87 1.98 22.45
CA LEU A 50 12.50 3.36 22.11
C LEU A 50 11.31 3.92 22.90
N LEU A 51 10.46 3.06 23.48
CA LEU A 51 9.30 3.49 24.27
C LEU A 51 9.65 3.79 25.73
N SER A 52 10.87 3.45 26.15
CA SER A 52 11.43 3.76 27.46
C SER A 52 12.48 4.88 27.42
N GLU A 53 12.82 5.39 26.24
CA GLU A 53 13.75 6.49 26.05
C GLU A 53 13.13 7.84 26.43
N PRO A 54 13.94 8.88 26.73
CA PRO A 54 13.44 10.22 27.01
C PRO A 54 12.58 10.81 25.89
N ASP A 55 12.80 10.40 24.63
CA ASP A 55 12.06 10.84 23.44
C ASP A 55 10.94 9.85 23.02
N ALA A 56 10.51 8.99 23.95
CA ALA A 56 9.37 8.11 23.73
C ALA A 56 8.11 8.84 23.26
N PRO A 57 7.72 10.04 23.78
CA PRO A 57 6.55 10.76 23.30
C PRO A 57 6.61 11.08 21.79
N GLU A 58 7.77 11.48 21.28
CA GLU A 58 8.00 11.78 19.87
C GLU A 58 7.92 10.51 19.02
N THR A 59 8.48 9.41 19.52
CA THR A 59 8.40 8.10 18.86
C THR A 59 6.96 7.60 18.77
N VAL A 60 6.19 7.73 19.86
CA VAL A 60 4.77 7.37 19.90
C VAL A 60 3.95 8.27 18.98
N GLN A 61 4.21 9.58 18.98
CA GLN A 61 3.51 10.52 18.11
C GLN A 61 3.72 10.17 16.63
N ALA A 62 4.95 9.83 16.23
CA ALA A 62 5.23 9.38 14.87
C ALA A 62 4.44 8.11 14.47
N MET A 63 4.27 7.17 15.40
CA MET A 63 3.44 5.98 15.19
C MET A 63 1.96 6.34 15.02
N ILE A 64 1.44 7.21 15.88
CA ILE A 64 0.05 7.68 15.81
C ILE A 64 -0.19 8.41 14.49
N ASP A 65 0.67 9.35 14.12
CA ASP A 65 0.55 10.14 12.89
C ASP A 65 0.56 9.23 11.65
N PHE A 66 1.45 8.23 11.64
CA PHE A 66 1.48 7.23 10.59
C PHE A 66 0.17 6.42 10.55
N MET A 67 -0.31 5.92 11.68
CA MET A 67 -1.56 5.16 11.71
C MET A 67 -2.76 6.00 11.26
N THR A 68 -2.90 7.22 11.77
CA THR A 68 -4.03 8.10 11.45
C THR A 68 -4.02 8.54 9.99
N SER A 69 -2.85 8.81 9.40
CA SER A 69 -2.75 9.15 7.97
C SER A 69 -3.15 8.00 7.02
N HIS A 70 -3.22 6.77 7.52
CA HIS A 70 -3.58 5.58 6.74
C HIS A 70 -4.91 4.94 7.18
N ALA A 71 -5.57 5.48 8.21
CA ALA A 71 -6.79 4.92 8.79
C ALA A 71 -8.00 4.93 7.84
N ASP A 72 -8.04 5.89 6.90
CA ASP A 72 -9.12 6.02 5.91
C ASP A 72 -8.81 5.29 4.58
N GLN A 73 -7.67 4.61 4.48
CA GLN A 73 -7.33 3.86 3.28
C GLN A 73 -8.12 2.54 3.26
N PRO A 74 -8.78 2.19 2.13
CA PRO A 74 -9.42 0.90 2.00
C PRO A 74 -8.38 -0.20 2.20
N SER A 75 -8.73 -1.24 2.94
CA SER A 75 -7.84 -2.37 3.16
C SER A 75 -7.37 -2.97 1.82
N PRO A 76 -6.21 -3.65 1.76
CA PRO A 76 -5.73 -4.25 0.52
C PRO A 76 -6.77 -5.15 -0.18
N LEU A 77 -7.61 -5.85 0.60
CA LEU A 77 -8.70 -6.66 0.06
C LEU A 77 -9.83 -5.81 -0.55
N GLU A 78 -10.18 -4.69 0.08
CA GLU A 78 -11.18 -3.75 -0.45
C GLU A 78 -10.66 -3.03 -1.69
N ALA A 79 -9.38 -2.65 -1.71
CA ALA A 79 -8.74 -2.05 -2.88
C ALA A 79 -8.68 -3.01 -4.08
N ILE A 80 -8.32 -4.29 -3.84
CA ILE A 80 -8.34 -5.34 -4.86
C ILE A 80 -9.78 -5.58 -5.36
N ALA A 81 -10.75 -5.64 -4.46
CA ALA A 81 -12.16 -5.79 -4.82
C ALA A 81 -12.66 -4.61 -5.66
N ALA A 82 -12.35 -3.37 -5.28
CA ALA A 82 -12.70 -2.17 -6.03
C ALA A 82 -12.06 -2.16 -7.44
N ALA A 83 -10.78 -2.53 -7.55
CA ALA A 83 -10.08 -2.63 -8.83
C ALA A 83 -10.71 -3.70 -9.75
N ALA A 84 -11.11 -4.85 -9.19
CA ALA A 84 -11.81 -5.90 -9.94
C ALA A 84 -13.20 -5.44 -10.44
N VAL A 85 -13.95 -4.71 -9.62
CA VAL A 85 -15.25 -4.12 -10.00
C VAL A 85 -15.09 -3.10 -11.13
N ALA A 86 -14.10 -2.21 -11.04
CA ALA A 86 -13.80 -1.22 -12.07
C ALA A 86 -13.35 -1.85 -13.41
N SER A 87 -12.69 -3.01 -13.37
CA SER A 87 -12.36 -3.78 -14.59
C SER A 87 -13.61 -4.37 -15.26
N LYS A 88 -14.52 -4.93 -14.47
CA LYS A 88 -15.77 -5.53 -14.97
C LYS A 88 -16.72 -4.49 -15.58
N ALA A 89 -16.78 -3.29 -15.02
CA ALA A 89 -17.55 -2.16 -15.55
C ALA A 89 -17.06 -1.70 -16.94
N ARG A 90 -15.74 -1.72 -17.17
CA ARG A 90 -15.13 -1.37 -18.46
C ARG A 90 -15.42 -2.41 -19.55
N ASN A 91 -15.40 -3.71 -19.21
CA ASN A 91 -15.69 -4.78 -20.18
C ASN A 91 -17.19 -4.98 -20.45
N GLY A 92 -18.08 -4.51 -19.58
CA GLY A 92 -19.53 -4.62 -19.73
C GLY A 92 -20.15 -3.62 -20.72
N SER A 93 -19.48 -2.50 -21.02
CA SER A 93 -20.04 -1.45 -21.89
C SER A 93 -19.94 -1.73 -23.39
N SER A 94 -19.31 -2.84 -23.83
CA SER A 94 -19.09 -3.11 -25.26
C SER A 94 -20.23 -3.87 -25.97
N LYS A 95 -21.42 -4.04 -25.36
CA LYS A 95 -22.56 -4.75 -25.97
C LYS A 95 -23.83 -3.91 -26.10
N LYS A 96 -23.78 -2.75 -26.77
CA LYS A 96 -24.97 -2.13 -27.38
C LYS A 96 -24.60 -1.34 -28.65
N SER A 97 -24.62 -2.02 -29.79
CA SER A 97 -25.10 -1.49 -31.08
C SER A 97 -24.90 -2.57 -32.13
N LEU A 98 -25.97 -3.31 -32.45
CA LEU A 98 -26.19 -4.04 -33.71
C LEU A 98 -27.59 -4.66 -33.64
N THR A 99 -28.62 -3.81 -33.63
CA THR A 99 -29.99 -4.22 -33.95
C THR A 99 -30.60 -3.16 -34.83
N GLY A 100 -30.80 -3.54 -36.10
CA GLY A 100 -31.41 -2.71 -37.12
C GLY A 100 -31.48 -3.49 -38.44
N ALA A 101 -32.13 -4.65 -38.41
CA ALA A 101 -32.54 -5.35 -39.62
C ALA A 101 -33.66 -4.55 -40.30
N ASN A 102 -33.51 -4.27 -41.60
CA ASN A 102 -34.64 -4.02 -42.49
C ASN A 102 -34.59 -5.06 -43.61
N SER A 103 -35.50 -6.03 -43.50
CA SER A 103 -35.91 -6.90 -44.59
C SER A 103 -36.90 -6.17 -45.51
N LEU A 104 -37.14 -6.79 -46.68
CA LEU A 104 -38.21 -6.53 -47.65
C LEU A 104 -37.87 -5.58 -48.81
N PHE A 105 -37.32 -6.15 -49.88
CA PHE A 105 -37.79 -5.83 -51.23
C PHE A 105 -38.00 -7.12 -52.01
N GLY A 106 -39.27 -7.54 -52.05
CA GLY A 106 -39.81 -8.35 -53.14
C GLY A 106 -40.54 -7.43 -54.12
N GLY A 107 -40.30 -7.62 -55.41
CA GLY A 107 -41.01 -6.89 -56.47
C GLY A 107 -40.55 -7.34 -57.85
N ARG A 108 -41.41 -8.11 -58.53
CA ARG A 108 -41.34 -8.53 -59.94
C ARG A 108 -41.06 -7.34 -60.88
N PHE A 109 -40.28 -7.57 -61.94
CA PHE A 109 -40.68 -7.52 -63.36
C PHE A 109 -39.63 -8.23 -64.22
#